data_AF-A0A7K0D933-F1
#
_entry.id   AF-A0A7K0D933-F1
#
_cell.length_a   1.000
_cell.length_b   1.000
_cell.length_c   1.000
_cell.angle_alpha   90.00
_cell.angle_beta   90.00
_cell.angle_gamma   90.00
#
_symmetry.space_group_name_H-M   'P 1'
#
loop_
_entity.id
_entity.type
_entity.pdbx_description
1 polymer ?
#
loop_
_entity_poly.entity_id
_entity_poly.type
_entity_poly.pdbx_seq_one_letter_code
_entity_poly.pdbx_strand_id
1 'polypeptide(L)'
;MDVFDAMESPMTMRWLSGDPVPDELIDRLIRAGARASSPENSQLWDFVVVRSAEQRARLHEAIVPDISALDSVRARLAGAVDPVKRRMRESAYHLSATLRQAPPEYRTCTTEPGRSPCARPS
;
A
#
# COMPACT_ATOMS: atom_id res chain seq x y z
N MET A 1 25.16 0.29 3.00
CA MET A 1 24.20 0.95 2.10
C MET A 1 24.28 2.42 2.39
N ASP A 2 24.63 3.22 1.39
CA ASP A 2 24.59 4.67 1.50
C ASP A 2 23.21 5.22 1.09
N VAL A 3 23.08 6.55 1.01
CA VAL A 3 21.81 7.21 0.65
C VAL A 3 21.40 6.98 -0.80
N PHE A 4 22.36 6.91 -1.73
CA PHE A 4 22.08 6.71 -3.15
C PHE A 4 21.70 5.25 -3.41
N ASP A 5 22.40 4.30 -2.81
CA ASP A 5 22.01 2.89 -2.80
C ASP A 5 20.55 2.74 -2.31
N ALA A 6 20.22 3.41 -1.19
CA ALA A 6 18.90 3.33 -0.58
C ALA A 6 17.80 3.92 -1.47
N MET A 7 18.13 4.93 -2.29
CA MET A 7 17.20 5.56 -3.23
C MET A 7 17.05 4.78 -4.55
N GLU A 8 18.08 4.06 -4.99
CA GLU A 8 18.08 3.36 -6.29
C GLU A 8 17.63 1.90 -6.21
N SER A 9 17.84 1.26 -5.07
CA SER A 9 17.44 -0.13 -4.82
C SER A 9 15.93 -0.43 -4.70
N PRO A 10 15.01 0.50 -4.35
CA PRO A 10 13.61 0.17 -4.13
C PRO A 10 12.92 -0.41 -5.37
N MET A 11 12.16 -1.48 -5.15
CA MET A 11 11.28 -2.08 -6.15
C MET A 11 9.83 -2.07 -5.66
N THR A 12 8.87 -2.04 -6.59
CA THR A 12 7.46 -2.25 -6.25
C THR A 12 7.22 -3.69 -5.83
N MET A 13 7.20 -3.94 -4.53
CA MET A 13 6.91 -5.25 -3.94
C MET A 13 5.41 -5.57 -4.05
N ARG A 14 5.10 -6.74 -4.60
CA ARG A 14 3.72 -7.23 -4.75
C ARG A 14 3.48 -8.61 -4.12
N TRP A 15 4.52 -9.15 -3.50
CA TRP A 15 4.51 -10.38 -2.74
C TRP A 15 5.05 -10.02 -1.35
N LEU A 16 4.16 -9.97 -0.37
CA LEU A 16 4.48 -9.51 0.98
C LEU A 16 4.48 -10.71 1.93
N SER A 17 5.46 -10.77 2.83
CA SER A 17 5.46 -11.78 3.89
C SER A 17 4.35 -11.48 4.90
N GLY A 18 3.80 -12.51 5.53
CA GLY A 18 2.86 -12.35 6.66
C GLY A 18 3.54 -12.03 7.99
N ASP A 19 4.88 -11.93 8.01
CA ASP A 19 5.64 -11.68 9.22
C ASP A 19 5.34 -10.29 9.81
N PRO A 20 5.17 -10.19 11.14
CA PRO A 20 4.92 -8.91 11.78
C PRO A 20 6.12 -7.98 11.63
N VAL A 21 5.84 -6.70 11.37
CA VAL A 21 6.86 -5.64 11.34
C VAL A 21 6.92 -4.96 12.72
N PRO A 22 8.11 -4.79 13.32
CA PRO A 22 8.27 -4.14 14.62
C PRO A 22 7.75 -2.69 14.63
N ASP A 23 7.13 -2.29 15.74
CA ASP A 23 6.51 -0.97 15.90
C ASP A 23 7.53 0.17 15.81
N GLU A 24 8.68 -0.01 16.45
CA GLU A 24 9.78 0.96 16.43
C GLU A 24 10.28 1.25 15.02
N LEU A 25 10.28 0.23 14.15
CA LEU A 25 10.66 0.39 12.74
C LEU A 25 9.60 1.19 11.98
N ILE A 26 8.32 0.90 12.21
CA ILE A 26 7.21 1.64 11.60
C ILE A 26 7.25 3.11 12.03
N ASP A 27 7.46 3.39 13.32
CA ASP A 27 7.59 4.76 13.84
C ASP A 27 8.79 5.49 13.24
N ARG A 28 9.90 4.79 13.02
CA ARG A 28 11.08 5.37 12.38
C ARG A 28 10.80 5.72 10.91
N LEU A 29 10.09 4.85 10.19
CA LEU A 29 9.70 5.09 8.79
C LEU A 29 8.71 6.25 8.67
N ILE A 30 7.71 6.32 9.53
CA ILE A 30 6.75 7.44 9.59
C ILE A 30 7.48 8.75 9.85
N ARG A 31 8.38 8.79 10.84
CA ARG A 31 9.19 9.98 11.14
C ARG A 31 10.09 10.39 9.98
N ALA A 32 10.64 9.44 9.23
CA ALA A 32 11.45 9.73 8.04
C ALA A 32 10.58 10.31 6.90
N GLY A 33 9.41 9.71 6.63
CA GLY A 33 8.48 10.19 5.60
C GLY A 33 7.93 11.58 5.90
N ALA A 34 7.65 11.88 7.16
CA ALA A 34 7.16 13.20 7.60
C ALA A 34 8.17 14.34 7.39
N ARG A 35 9.43 14.05 7.03
CA ARG A 35 10.47 15.06 6.73
C ARG A 35 10.44 15.54 5.29
N ALA A 36 9.56 15.01 4.44
CA ALA A 36 9.38 15.53 3.09
C ALA A 36 9.07 17.05 3.14
N SER A 37 9.57 17.81 2.17
CA SER A 37 9.18 19.21 2.03
C SER A 37 7.74 19.30 1.54
N SER A 38 6.96 20.25 2.08
CA SER A 38 5.59 20.53 1.63
C SER A 38 5.39 22.03 1.38
N PRO A 39 4.52 22.41 0.42
CA PRO A 39 4.15 23.81 0.21
C PRO A 39 3.69 24.44 1.52
N GLU A 40 4.22 25.61 1.85
CA GLU A 40 3.89 26.36 3.07
C GLU A 40 4.08 25.56 4.37
N ASN A 41 4.92 24.51 4.34
CA ASN A 41 5.09 23.57 5.46
C ASN A 41 3.77 22.95 5.94
N SER A 42 2.81 22.79 5.02
CA SER A 42 1.46 22.31 5.30
C SER A 42 1.39 20.87 5.82
N GLN A 43 2.41 20.05 5.52
CA GLN A 43 2.54 18.67 6.00
C GLN A 43 1.23 17.86 5.86
N LEU A 44 0.58 17.97 4.70
CA LEU A 44 -0.75 17.42 4.41
C LEU A 44 -0.78 15.88 4.28
N TRP A 45 -0.14 15.18 5.20
CA TRP A 45 -0.11 13.74 5.32
C TRP A 45 -0.60 13.32 6.69
N ASP A 46 -1.58 12.41 6.69
CA ASP A 46 -1.88 11.57 7.84
C ASP A 46 -1.42 10.14 7.54
N PHE A 47 -0.76 9.53 8.52
CA PHE A 47 -0.28 8.16 8.43
C PHE A 47 -1.17 7.27 9.29
N VAL A 48 -1.88 6.34 8.63
CA VAL A 48 -2.73 5.36 9.31
C VAL A 48 -2.05 4.00 9.25
N VAL A 49 -1.82 3.41 10.43
CA VAL A 49 -1.26 2.06 10.57
C VAL A 49 -2.36 1.09 10.94
N VAL A 50 -2.59 0.07 10.09
CA VAL A 50 -3.66 -0.91 10.30
C VAL A 50 -3.09 -2.24 10.79
N ARG A 51 -3.35 -2.57 12.06
CA ARG A 51 -2.80 -3.77 12.73
C ARG A 51 -3.78 -4.92 12.80
N SER A 52 -5.07 -4.65 12.99
CA SER A 52 -6.03 -5.71 13.21
C SER A 52 -6.36 -6.42 11.90
N ALA A 53 -6.42 -7.75 11.93
CA ALA A 53 -6.78 -8.55 10.76
C ALA A 53 -8.17 -8.18 10.24
N GLU A 54 -9.09 -7.87 11.15
CA GLU A 54 -10.45 -7.41 10.84
C GLU A 54 -10.45 -6.05 10.12
N GLN A 55 -9.67 -5.08 10.58
CA GLN A 55 -9.54 -3.78 9.92
C GLN A 55 -8.85 -3.90 8.56
N ARG A 56 -7.83 -4.78 8.43
CA ARG A 56 -7.21 -5.08 7.13
C ARG A 56 -8.20 -5.72 6.16
N ALA A 57 -9.06 -6.63 6.65
CA ALA A 57 -10.11 -7.23 5.83
C ALA A 57 -11.11 -6.16 5.35
N ARG A 58 -11.58 -5.28 6.24
CA ARG A 58 -12.44 -4.15 5.85
C ARG A 58 -11.78 -3.20 4.86
N LEU A 59 -10.50 -2.89 5.07
CA LEU A 59 -9.73 -2.05 4.15
C LEU A 59 -9.60 -2.72 2.78
N HIS A 60 -9.31 -4.03 2.76
CA HIS A 60 -9.23 -4.81 1.53
C HIS A 60 -10.55 -4.82 0.77
N GLU A 61 -11.67 -5.04 1.46
CA GLU A 61 -13.02 -4.94 0.88
C GLU A 61 -13.32 -3.55 0.33
N ALA A 62 -12.88 -2.48 0.99
CA ALA A 62 -13.07 -1.13 0.47
C ALA A 62 -12.25 -0.83 -0.80
N ILE A 63 -11.07 -1.44 -0.94
CA ILE A 63 -10.18 -1.25 -2.10
C ILE A 63 -10.55 -2.18 -3.25
N VAL A 64 -10.92 -3.42 -2.94
CA VAL A 64 -11.31 -4.47 -3.88
C VAL A 64 -12.73 -4.95 -3.52
N PRO A 65 -13.76 -4.11 -3.74
CA PRO A 65 -15.14 -4.41 -3.33
C PRO A 65 -15.72 -5.63 -4.05
N ASP A 66 -15.21 -5.94 -5.23
CA ASP A 66 -15.58 -7.13 -5.98
C ASP A 66 -14.32 -7.85 -6.46
N ILE A 67 -13.96 -8.94 -5.80
CA ILE A 67 -12.82 -9.77 -6.21
C ILE A 67 -13.06 -10.45 -7.55
N SER A 68 -14.32 -10.63 -7.97
CA SER A 68 -14.67 -11.17 -9.30
C SER A 68 -14.40 -10.16 -10.42
N ALA A 69 -14.33 -8.86 -10.11
CA ALA A 69 -13.82 -7.86 -11.05
C ALA A 69 -12.36 -8.15 -11.46
N LEU A 70 -11.59 -8.83 -10.60
CA LEU A 70 -10.24 -9.32 -10.93
C LEU A 70 -10.26 -10.52 -11.89
N ASP A 71 -11.38 -11.22 -12.09
CA ASP A 71 -11.47 -12.31 -13.08
C ASP A 71 -11.34 -11.78 -14.51
N SER A 72 -11.88 -10.58 -14.77
CA SER A 72 -11.67 -9.89 -16.05
C SER A 72 -10.21 -9.47 -16.26
N VAL A 73 -9.50 -9.16 -15.17
CA VAL A 73 -8.06 -8.88 -15.14
C VAL A 73 -7.26 -10.17 -15.38
N ARG A 74 -7.66 -11.28 -14.76
CA ARG A 74 -7.10 -12.63 -14.94
C ARG A 74 -7.30 -13.15 -16.37
N ALA A 75 -8.44 -12.87 -17.00
CA ALA A 75 -8.68 -13.19 -18.40
C ALA A 75 -7.81 -12.34 -19.35
N ARG A 76 -7.69 -11.03 -19.11
CA ARG A 76 -6.75 -10.13 -19.84
C ARG A 76 -5.28 -10.51 -19.64
N LEU A 77 -4.97 -11.15 -18.53
CA LEU A 77 -3.67 -11.73 -18.18
C LEU A 77 -3.32 -12.93 -19.07
N ALA A 78 -4.28 -13.84 -19.25
CA ALA A 78 -4.13 -15.00 -20.13
C ALA A 78 -3.88 -14.61 -21.60
N GLY A 79 -4.38 -13.44 -22.02
CA GLY A 79 -4.14 -12.87 -23.35
C GLY A 79 -2.85 -12.03 -23.50
N ALA A 80 -2.03 -11.89 -22.45
CA ALA A 80 -0.79 -11.12 -22.54
C ALA A 80 0.30 -11.93 -23.27
N VAL A 81 0.59 -11.54 -24.52
CA VAL A 81 1.63 -12.18 -25.35
C VAL A 81 3.05 -11.82 -24.86
N ASP A 82 3.21 -10.61 -24.31
CA ASP A 82 4.48 -10.14 -23.76
C ASP A 82 4.72 -10.75 -22.36
N PRO A 83 5.81 -11.52 -22.17
CA PRO A 83 6.10 -12.19 -20.91
C PRO A 83 6.34 -11.22 -19.74
N VAL A 84 6.87 -10.02 -20.00
CA VAL A 84 7.10 -9.00 -18.96
C VAL A 84 5.77 -8.43 -18.48
N LYS A 85 4.90 -8.03 -19.41
CA LYS A 85 3.56 -7.52 -19.07
C LYS A 85 2.71 -8.58 -18.38
N ARG A 86 2.85 -9.85 -18.77
CA ARG A 86 2.19 -10.97 -18.11
C ARG A 86 2.61 -11.07 -16.64
N ARG A 87 3.91 -11.13 -16.35
CA ARG A 87 4.44 -11.21 -14.98
C ARG A 87 4.05 -10.01 -14.13
N MET A 88 4.08 -8.81 -14.71
CA MET A 88 3.68 -7.58 -14.03
C MET A 88 2.21 -7.60 -13.63
N ARG A 89 1.31 -7.98 -14.55
CA ARG A 89 -0.12 -8.11 -14.26
C ARG A 89 -0.41 -9.23 -13.25
N GLU A 90 0.33 -10.34 -13.31
CA GLU A 90 0.13 -11.48 -12.41
C GLU A 90 0.48 -11.09 -10.98
N SER A 91 1.59 -10.37 -10.83
CA SER A 91 2.00 -9.81 -9.54
C SER A 91 0.98 -8.79 -9.02
N ALA A 92 0.38 -7.97 -9.89
CA ALA A 92 -0.68 -7.03 -9.49
C ALA A 92 -1.94 -7.76 -9.01
N TYR A 93 -2.36 -8.81 -9.72
CA TYR A 93 -3.46 -9.67 -9.29
C TYR A 93 -3.17 -10.33 -7.94
N HIS A 94 -1.96 -10.88 -7.76
CA HIS A 94 -1.57 -11.50 -6.50
C HIS A 94 -1.72 -10.52 -5.33
N LEU A 95 -1.13 -9.33 -5.43
CA LEU A 95 -1.25 -8.30 -4.38
C LEU A 95 -2.73 -7.98 -4.10
N SER A 96 -3.53 -7.72 -5.13
CA SER A 96 -4.96 -7.42 -4.96
C SER A 96 -5.74 -8.56 -4.30
N ALA A 97 -5.37 -9.82 -4.53
CA ALA A 97 -6.01 -10.98 -3.92
C ALA A 97 -5.54 -11.25 -2.49
N THR A 98 -4.29 -10.90 -2.15
CA THR A 98 -3.67 -11.25 -0.86
C THR A 98 -3.49 -10.08 0.09
N LEU A 99 -3.78 -8.85 -0.32
CA LEU A 99 -3.56 -7.62 0.46
C LEU A 99 -4.09 -7.73 1.91
N ARG A 100 -5.27 -8.31 2.14
CA ARG A 100 -5.81 -8.52 3.51
C ARG A 100 -4.86 -9.26 4.48
N GLN A 101 -3.96 -10.08 3.94
CA GLN A 101 -3.01 -10.93 4.68
C GLN A 101 -1.64 -10.27 4.84
N ALA A 102 -1.43 -9.11 4.21
CA ALA A 102 -0.21 -8.35 4.32
C ALA A 102 0.02 -7.87 5.77
N PRO A 103 1.28 -7.63 6.15
CA PRO A 103 1.61 -7.11 7.47
C PRO A 103 1.12 -5.66 7.55
N PRO A 104 1.25 -5.01 8.73
CA PRO A 104 0.62 -3.72 9.00
C PRO A 104 0.84 -2.71 7.89
N GLU A 105 -0.26 -2.31 7.26
CA GLU A 105 -0.21 -1.44 6.10
C GLU A 105 -0.13 0.01 6.55
N TYR A 106 0.75 0.74 5.87
CA TYR A 106 0.87 2.17 5.96
C TYR A 106 0.09 2.79 4.80
N ARG A 107 -0.89 3.64 5.14
CA ARG A 107 -1.60 4.43 4.15
C ARG A 107 -1.34 5.91 4.41
N THR A 108 -0.90 6.61 3.37
CA THR A 108 -0.91 8.07 3.36
C THR A 108 -2.30 8.56 3.00
N CYS A 109 -2.99 9.20 3.93
CA CYS A 109 -4.14 10.04 3.62
C CYS A 109 -3.62 11.46 3.34
N THR A 110 -3.92 12.01 2.17
CA THR A 110 -3.73 13.45 1.93
C THR A 110 -4.94 14.18 2.48
N THR A 111 -4.72 15.09 3.43
CA THR A 111 -5.80 15.88 4.02
C THR A 111 -5.96 17.16 3.20
N GLU A 112 -7.15 17.36 2.62
CA GLU A 112 -7.48 18.62 1.96
C GLU A 112 -7.69 19.72 3.01
N PRO A 113 -7.29 20.98 2.73
CA PRO A 113 -7.57 22.10 3.62
C PRO A 113 -9.07 22.20 3.92
N GLY A 114 -9.45 22.05 5.20
CA GLY A 114 -10.85 22.14 5.65
C GLY A 114 -11.62 20.81 5.72
N ARG A 115 -11.00 19.67 5.38
CA ARG A 115 -11.61 18.34 5.56
C ARG A 115 -10.98 17.65 6.78
N SER A 116 -11.81 17.04 7.64
CA SER A 116 -11.29 16.25 8.77
C SER A 116 -10.34 15.15 8.28
N PRO A 117 -9.25 14.85 9.02
CA PRO A 117 -8.39 13.73 8.70
C PRO A 117 -9.22 12.46 8.63
N CYS A 118 -8.94 11.61 7.62
CA CYS A 118 -9.57 10.32 7.33
C CYS A 118 -10.56 9.89 8.43
N ALA A 119 -11.83 10.32 8.29
CA ALA A 119 -12.83 10.18 9.33
C ALA A 119 -12.89 8.71 9.78
N ARG A 120 -12.79 8.48 11.10
CA ARG A 120 -12.92 7.14 11.67
C ARG A 120 -14.21 6.52 11.13
N PRO A 121 -14.19 5.31 10.54
CA PRO A 121 -15.42 4.58 10.35
C PRO A 121 -16.02 4.33 11.75
N SER A 122 -17.25 4.81 11.93
CA SER A 122 -18.08 4.58 13.12
C SER A 122 -18.28 3.10 13.41
#